data_AF-A0A8C7C1K7-F1
#
_entry.id   AF-A0A8C7C1K7-F1
#
_cell.length_a   1.000
_cell.length_b   1.000
_cell.length_c   1.000
_cell.angle_alpha   90.00
_cell.angle_beta   90.00
_cell.angle_gamma   90.00
#
_symmetry.space_group_name_H-M   'P 1'
#
loop_
_entity.id
_entity.type
_entity.pdbx_description
1 polymer ?
#
loop_
_entity_poly.entity_id
_entity_poly.type
_entity_poly.pdbx_seq_one_letter_code
_entity_poly.pdbx_strand_id
1 'polypeptide(L)'
;MVDTQLLAWPMGISLTPVHLEELDDSSHSLDMKPFTTLDYTTSYSPSHLSPRPGQGYQPCPSPGSSPALGHHLAYMDHMYNHSQVQEGHGCIKLEPESPPQHSDSSPLYSKLQDDTTASLLNIECRVCGDKASGFHYGVHACEGCKGFFRRTIRLKLVYDHCDLHCRIHKKSRNKCQYCRFQKCLVVGMSHNAIRFGRMPQAEKEKLLAEFSTDMDIMHPEAADLRSLAKLLLESYLKYFPLTKAKARAILSGKTGDNAPFVIHDMKSLQEGERFINCRQMPLHVVQETRTEAGTEVHLCGGVGLVQEPTDEVQLRFFYSCQSRSAEAVREVTEFAKSIPGFVGLDLNDQVTLLKYGVIEVLIIMWAPLMNKDGTLISYGQIFMTREFLKSLRKPFCDMMEPKFEFSVKFNTLELYDSDMALFLAVIILSGDRPGLLNVKPIEELQETVLHSLELQLKLNHPDSLQLFAKVLQKMTDLRQIVTDHVHLIQLLKKTEVDMCLHPLLQEIMRDLY
;
A
#
# COMPACT_ATOMS: atom_id res chain seq x y z
N MET A 1 -66.79 -3.47 -18.76
CA MET A 1 -66.66 -4.92 -18.50
C MET A 1 -65.16 -5.19 -18.58
N VAL A 2 -64.47 -5.29 -17.44
CA VAL A 2 -64.30 -6.53 -16.64
C VAL A 2 -63.48 -7.53 -17.47
N ASP A 3 -62.26 -7.94 -17.10
CA ASP A 3 -61.62 -7.91 -15.77
C ASP A 3 -60.10 -7.68 -15.78
N THR A 4 -59.55 -7.38 -14.60
CA THR A 4 -58.12 -7.13 -14.35
C THR A 4 -57.49 -8.29 -13.57
N GLN A 5 -56.29 -8.75 -13.94
CA GLN A 5 -55.42 -9.44 -12.97
C GLN A 5 -53.93 -9.37 -13.32
N LEU A 6 -53.19 -8.62 -12.51
CA LEU A 6 -51.72 -8.63 -12.43
C LEU A 6 -51.29 -9.73 -11.46
N LEU A 7 -50.25 -10.49 -11.81
CA LEU A 7 -49.61 -11.44 -10.90
C LEU A 7 -48.64 -10.71 -9.96
N ALA A 8 -49.08 -10.44 -8.74
CA ALA A 8 -48.24 -9.93 -7.66
C ALA A 8 -47.48 -11.08 -6.98
N TRP A 9 -46.18 -10.89 -6.73
CA TRP A 9 -45.37 -11.80 -5.91
C TRP A 9 -45.50 -11.42 -4.42
N PRO A 10 -45.66 -12.38 -3.50
CA PRO A 10 -45.90 -12.08 -2.10
C PRO A 10 -44.61 -11.72 -1.34
N MET A 11 -44.51 -10.47 -0.89
CA MET A 11 -43.65 -10.07 0.22
C MET A 11 -44.36 -10.37 1.54
N GLY A 12 -43.76 -11.17 2.42
CA GLY A 12 -44.30 -11.38 3.77
C GLY A 12 -43.81 -12.61 4.50
N ILE A 13 -42.76 -12.48 5.30
CA ILE A 13 -42.52 -13.36 6.45
C ILE A 13 -42.59 -12.46 7.69
N SER A 14 -43.67 -12.59 8.45
CA SER A 14 -43.87 -11.86 9.71
C SER A 14 -43.25 -12.65 10.86
N LEU A 15 -42.53 -11.95 11.73
CA LEU A 15 -42.00 -12.49 12.98
C LEU A 15 -43.04 -12.32 14.09
N THR A 16 -43.31 -13.38 14.86
CA THR A 16 -44.00 -13.29 16.16
C THR A 16 -43.12 -13.86 17.27
N PRO A 17 -43.16 -13.29 18.48
CA PRO A 17 -42.11 -13.47 19.48
C PRO A 17 -42.33 -14.68 20.39
N VAL A 18 -41.24 -15.23 20.92
CA VAL A 18 -41.23 -16.09 22.11
C VAL A 18 -40.29 -15.45 23.14
N HIS A 19 -40.70 -15.51 24.41
CA HIS A 19 -40.26 -14.61 25.47
C HIS A 19 -39.82 -15.41 26.70
N LEU A 20 -38.54 -15.32 27.10
CA LEU A 20 -37.91 -15.77 28.38
C LEU A 20 -36.38 -15.65 28.20
N GLU A 21 -35.54 -15.22 29.15
CA GLU A 21 -35.74 -14.51 30.42
C GLU A 21 -34.44 -13.74 30.75
N GLU A 22 -34.47 -12.81 31.70
CA GLU A 22 -33.36 -11.90 32.03
C GLU A 22 -32.19 -12.60 32.75
N LEU A 23 -30.93 -12.23 32.45
CA LEU A 23 -29.78 -12.49 33.34
C LEU A 23 -28.58 -11.56 33.06
N ASP A 24 -28.58 -10.45 33.81
CA ASP A 24 -27.47 -9.66 34.38
C ASP A 24 -26.30 -9.07 33.53
N ASP A 25 -25.88 -7.86 33.92
CA ASP A 25 -24.89 -7.00 33.25
C ASP A 25 -23.56 -6.97 34.01
N SER A 26 -22.45 -7.33 33.36
CA SER A 26 -21.10 -7.13 33.91
C SER A 26 -20.06 -6.84 32.83
N SER A 27 -19.98 -5.58 32.45
CA SER A 27 -18.96 -5.05 31.53
C SER A 27 -17.60 -4.84 32.22
N HIS A 28 -16.67 -5.78 32.03
CA HIS A 28 -15.27 -5.60 32.47
C HIS A 28 -14.48 -4.66 31.54
N SER A 29 -14.52 -3.36 31.86
CA SER A 29 -13.59 -2.35 31.35
C SER A 29 -12.15 -2.68 31.76
N LEU A 30 -11.22 -2.67 30.80
CA LEU A 30 -9.78 -2.63 31.08
C LEU A 30 -9.24 -1.25 30.73
N ASP A 31 -9.00 -0.48 31.79
CA ASP A 31 -8.57 0.91 31.79
C ASP A 31 -7.08 1.05 31.40
N MET A 32 -6.76 1.98 30.50
CA MET A 32 -5.37 2.33 30.18
C MET A 32 -5.23 3.85 30.00
N LYS A 33 -4.35 4.42 30.83
CA LYS A 33 -4.41 5.82 31.27
C LYS A 33 -4.02 6.85 30.20
N PRO A 34 -4.66 8.05 30.20
CA PRO A 34 -4.21 9.19 29.40
C PRO A 34 -2.99 9.88 30.04
N PHE A 35 -2.14 10.48 29.20
CA PHE A 35 -1.09 11.41 29.65
C PHE A 35 -1.63 12.84 29.59
N THR A 36 -1.72 13.51 30.74
CA THR A 36 -2.01 14.94 30.83
C THR A 36 -0.82 15.70 31.40
N THR A 37 -0.42 16.76 30.70
CA THR A 37 0.42 17.85 31.19
C THR A 37 -0.22 18.59 32.36
N LEU A 38 0.56 19.01 33.37
CA LEU A 38 0.45 20.36 33.94
C LEU A 38 1.70 20.76 34.77
N ASP A 39 1.82 22.06 35.00
CA ASP A 39 3.01 22.75 35.50
C ASP A 39 3.06 23.01 37.03
N TYR A 40 4.29 23.18 37.52
CA TYR A 40 4.76 24.12 38.55
C TYR A 40 3.80 24.66 39.64
N THR A 41 4.11 24.40 40.93
CA THR A 41 4.36 25.45 41.96
C THR A 41 4.82 24.88 43.32
N THR A 42 5.31 25.78 44.20
CA THR A 42 6.24 25.52 45.32
C THR A 42 5.60 25.60 46.71
N SER A 43 6.10 24.83 47.70
CA SER A 43 5.95 25.16 49.13
C SER A 43 7.08 24.59 50.02
N TYR A 44 7.69 25.44 50.87
CA TYR A 44 8.73 25.15 51.87
C TYR A 44 8.16 24.36 53.09
N SER A 45 8.90 23.67 53.99
CA SER A 45 9.93 24.16 54.96
C SER A 45 10.55 22.95 55.77
N PRO A 46 11.40 23.08 56.84
CA PRO A 46 12.87 23.18 56.75
C PRO A 46 13.70 22.35 57.81
N SER A 47 15.02 22.66 57.91
CA SER A 47 16.02 22.38 59.00
C SER A 47 16.73 21.00 59.02
N HIS A 48 18.08 20.90 59.05
CA HIS A 48 19.05 21.42 60.05
C HIS A 48 20.47 21.76 59.47
N LEU A 49 21.37 22.35 60.28
CA LEU A 49 22.66 22.99 59.91
C LEU A 49 23.92 22.09 60.23
N SER A 50 25.21 22.41 60.01
CA SER A 50 25.91 23.71 59.83
C SER A 50 27.16 23.75 58.87
N PRO A 51 28.46 24.06 59.19
CA PRO A 51 29.12 25.14 58.42
C PRO A 51 30.61 25.00 57.90
N ARG A 52 30.85 25.48 56.65
CA ARG A 52 31.99 26.34 56.13
C ARG A 52 33.49 25.92 56.24
N PRO A 53 34.46 26.62 55.57
CA PRO A 53 34.45 27.39 54.29
C PRO A 53 35.71 27.23 53.35
N GLY A 54 35.69 27.75 52.11
CA GLY A 54 36.92 28.27 51.43
C GLY A 54 37.04 28.26 49.87
N GLN A 55 36.79 29.42 49.21
CA GLN A 55 37.37 30.00 47.94
C GLN A 55 37.64 29.11 46.67
N GLY A 56 37.44 29.54 45.40
CA GLY A 56 36.79 30.73 44.79
C GLY A 56 37.18 30.97 43.29
N TYR A 57 36.23 31.44 42.44
CA TYR A 57 36.37 32.08 41.08
C TYR A 57 36.99 31.25 39.90
N GLN A 58 36.71 31.42 38.58
CA GLN A 58 35.78 32.22 37.74
C GLN A 58 35.59 31.51 36.33
N PRO A 59 34.71 31.97 35.38
CA PRO A 59 34.17 31.15 34.26
C PRO A 59 34.71 31.42 32.83
N CYS A 60 34.29 30.60 31.85
CA CYS A 60 34.55 30.75 30.40
C CYS A 60 33.26 31.06 29.57
N PRO A 61 33.35 31.82 28.46
CA PRO A 61 32.22 32.13 27.56
C PRO A 61 32.24 31.41 26.18
N SER A 62 31.16 31.63 25.42
CA SER A 62 30.76 30.98 24.14
C SER A 62 31.48 31.45 22.86
N PRO A 63 31.28 30.80 21.68
CA PRO A 63 32.05 31.05 20.46
C PRO A 63 31.31 31.79 19.31
N GLY A 64 32.11 32.29 18.35
CA GLY A 64 31.76 32.77 17.01
C GLY A 64 33.07 33.21 16.28
N SER A 65 33.18 33.39 14.97
CA SER A 65 32.26 33.14 13.83
C SER A 65 32.97 33.48 12.49
N SER A 66 32.95 32.59 11.47
CA SER A 66 33.09 32.89 10.01
C SER A 66 34.36 33.63 9.47
N PRO A 67 34.57 33.80 8.13
CA PRO A 67 34.18 32.98 6.96
C PRO A 67 35.30 32.82 5.88
N ALA A 68 34.94 32.14 4.77
CA ALA A 68 35.25 32.46 3.35
C ALA A 68 36.44 31.82 2.56
N LEU A 69 36.03 31.13 1.47
CA LEU A 69 36.58 31.00 0.09
C LEU A 69 37.98 30.41 -0.21
N GLY A 70 38.00 29.48 -1.17
CA GLY A 70 39.18 29.05 -1.97
C GLY A 70 38.88 27.84 -2.87
N HIS A 71 38.92 28.00 -4.20
CA HIS A 71 38.52 26.97 -5.18
C HIS A 71 39.71 26.21 -5.81
N HIS A 72 39.43 24.96 -6.22
CA HIS A 72 39.94 24.23 -7.40
C HIS A 72 41.41 23.75 -7.55
N LEU A 73 41.49 22.47 -7.98
CA LEU A 73 42.30 21.87 -9.08
C LEU A 73 43.84 22.11 -9.06
N ALA A 74 44.74 21.12 -9.24
CA ALA A 74 44.77 20.09 -10.27
C ALA A 74 46.01 19.15 -10.09
N TYR A 75 46.03 18.08 -10.89
CA TYR A 75 47.20 17.54 -11.62
C TYR A 75 48.28 16.67 -10.94
N MET A 76 48.61 15.57 -11.67
CA MET A 76 49.81 14.69 -11.63
C MET A 76 50.13 13.88 -10.35
N ASP A 77 50.43 12.57 -10.39
CA ASP A 77 51.21 11.66 -11.28
C ASP A 77 52.58 11.31 -10.66
N HIS A 78 53.15 10.18 -11.07
CA HIS A 78 54.36 9.50 -10.57
C HIS A 78 54.25 8.85 -9.17
N MET A 79 54.94 7.74 -8.84
CA MET A 79 55.53 6.56 -9.54
C MET A 79 56.52 5.92 -8.53
N TYR A 80 56.60 4.58 -8.48
CA TYR A 80 57.66 3.75 -7.87
C TYR A 80 57.87 3.85 -6.33
N ASN A 81 57.72 2.77 -5.55
CA ASN A 81 58.70 1.67 -5.34
C ASN A 81 60.13 2.18 -5.02
N HIS A 82 60.77 1.88 -3.88
CA HIS A 82 61.15 0.52 -3.46
C HIS A 82 61.82 0.53 -2.05
N SER A 83 61.86 -0.63 -1.36
CA SER A 83 62.87 -1.01 -0.32
C SER A 83 62.84 -0.25 1.04
N GLN A 84 63.28 -0.81 2.19
CA GLN A 84 63.91 -2.09 2.54
C GLN A 84 63.66 -2.46 4.03
N VAL A 85 63.34 -3.74 4.30
CA VAL A 85 63.98 -4.67 5.27
C VAL A 85 64.57 -4.13 6.59
N GLN A 86 64.11 -4.65 7.75
CA GLN A 86 64.96 -5.39 8.71
C GLN A 86 64.15 -6.30 9.68
N GLU A 87 64.81 -7.28 10.31
CA GLU A 87 64.27 -8.52 10.89
C GLU A 87 64.10 -8.53 12.43
N GLY A 88 63.40 -9.54 12.97
CA GLY A 88 63.36 -9.88 14.41
C GLY A 88 62.55 -11.15 14.75
N HIS A 89 63.25 -12.24 15.09
CA HIS A 89 62.74 -13.60 15.43
C HIS A 89 61.74 -13.61 16.64
N GLY A 90 60.75 -14.50 16.84
CA GLY A 90 60.25 -15.74 16.16
C GLY A 90 58.80 -16.06 16.64
N CYS A 91 58.29 -17.30 16.86
CA CYS A 91 58.81 -18.67 16.71
C CYS A 91 57.68 -19.75 16.78
N ILE A 92 57.61 -20.67 15.79
CA ILE A 92 57.07 -22.08 15.73
C ILE A 92 55.79 -22.50 16.52
N LYS A 93 54.70 -22.87 15.80
CA LYS A 93 54.21 -24.28 15.63
C LYS A 93 53.22 -24.44 14.45
N LEU A 94 53.07 -25.66 13.95
CA LEU A 94 52.59 -26.04 12.59
C LEU A 94 51.19 -26.68 12.55
N GLU A 95 50.49 -26.52 11.43
CA GLU A 95 49.58 -27.51 10.79
C GLU A 95 49.58 -27.32 9.24
N PRO A 96 49.16 -28.30 8.42
CA PRO A 96 49.79 -28.56 7.11
C PRO A 96 49.13 -27.92 5.85
N GLU A 97 49.88 -27.96 4.75
CA GLU A 97 49.54 -27.43 3.43
C GLU A 97 48.38 -28.17 2.72
N SER A 98 47.69 -27.45 1.81
CA SER A 98 46.65 -27.99 0.92
C SER A 98 47.22 -28.40 -0.45
N PRO A 99 46.62 -29.35 -1.18
CA PRO A 99 47.13 -29.81 -2.48
C PRO A 99 47.04 -28.73 -3.58
N PRO A 100 47.90 -28.80 -4.61
CA PRO A 100 47.97 -27.77 -5.65
C PRO A 100 46.73 -27.75 -6.57
N GLN A 101 46.28 -26.55 -6.92
CA GLN A 101 45.23 -26.36 -7.90
C GLN A 101 45.77 -26.55 -9.32
N HIS A 102 45.24 -27.53 -10.05
CA HIS A 102 45.43 -27.58 -11.50
C HIS A 102 44.62 -26.47 -12.16
N SER A 103 45.28 -25.65 -12.96
CA SER A 103 44.66 -24.62 -13.77
C SER A 103 44.04 -25.23 -15.03
N ASP A 104 42.73 -25.09 -15.21
CA ASP A 104 42.08 -25.24 -16.52
C ASP A 104 41.30 -23.97 -16.86
N SER A 105 41.43 -23.55 -18.11
CA SER A 105 40.95 -22.26 -18.61
C SER A 105 39.75 -22.45 -19.54
N SER A 106 38.61 -21.86 -19.20
CA SER A 106 37.46 -21.71 -20.10
C SER A 106 36.55 -20.55 -19.68
N PRO A 107 35.79 -19.97 -20.62
CA PRO A 107 35.52 -18.53 -20.61
C PRO A 107 34.31 -18.08 -19.78
N LEU A 108 34.35 -16.79 -19.44
CA LEU A 108 33.29 -16.03 -18.78
C LEU A 108 31.99 -15.98 -19.60
N TYR A 109 31.02 -16.83 -19.27
CA TYR A 109 29.59 -16.58 -19.47
C TYR A 109 28.79 -17.28 -18.36
N SER A 110 27.54 -16.83 -18.10
CA SER A 110 26.62 -17.39 -17.07
C SER A 110 26.73 -16.90 -15.62
N LYS A 111 26.97 -15.61 -15.39
CA LYS A 111 26.70 -14.96 -14.07
C LYS A 111 25.51 -13.99 -14.03
N LEU A 112 24.81 -13.82 -15.16
CA LEU A 112 23.70 -12.87 -15.32
C LEU A 112 22.30 -13.53 -15.50
N GLN A 113 22.20 -14.86 -15.61
CA GLN A 113 20.92 -15.57 -15.78
C GLN A 113 20.33 -16.15 -14.48
N ASP A 114 21.14 -16.33 -13.43
CA ASP A 114 20.71 -17.01 -12.21
C ASP A 114 19.77 -16.13 -11.37
N ASP A 115 20.08 -14.83 -11.22
CA ASP A 115 19.23 -13.85 -10.53
C ASP A 115 17.90 -13.59 -11.25
N THR A 116 17.87 -13.65 -12.60
CA THR A 116 16.65 -13.45 -13.38
C THR A 116 15.66 -14.60 -13.21
N THR A 117 16.15 -15.84 -13.14
CA THR A 117 15.28 -17.03 -12.96
C THR A 117 14.74 -17.14 -11.53
N ALA A 118 15.54 -16.81 -10.51
CA ALA A 118 15.07 -16.72 -9.13
C ALA A 118 14.05 -15.58 -8.90
N SER A 119 14.09 -14.53 -9.72
CA SER A 119 13.14 -13.41 -9.66
C SER A 119 11.78 -13.71 -10.32
N LEU A 120 11.72 -14.69 -11.23
CA LEU A 120 10.49 -15.10 -11.92
C LEU A 120 9.63 -16.08 -11.11
N LEU A 121 10.25 -16.88 -10.23
CA LEU A 121 9.53 -17.76 -9.31
C LEU A 121 9.24 -17.00 -8.01
N ASN A 122 7.99 -16.60 -7.79
CA ASN A 122 7.55 -15.90 -6.57
C ASN A 122 7.39 -16.88 -5.39
N ILE A 123 8.48 -17.57 -5.01
CA ILE A 123 8.47 -18.69 -4.06
C ILE A 123 8.04 -18.22 -2.65
N GLU A 124 7.04 -18.90 -2.08
CA GLU A 124 6.52 -18.59 -0.77
C GLU A 124 7.16 -19.37 0.39
N CYS A 125 7.16 -18.75 1.57
CA CYS A 125 7.57 -19.38 2.82
C CYS A 125 6.58 -20.45 3.25
N ARG A 126 6.96 -21.74 3.17
CA ARG A 126 6.13 -22.92 3.54
C ARG A 126 5.50 -22.83 4.94
N VAL A 127 6.13 -22.09 5.86
CA VAL A 127 5.60 -21.85 7.21
C VAL A 127 4.45 -20.82 7.24
N CYS A 128 4.46 -19.74 6.45
CA CYS A 128 3.56 -18.61 6.68
C CYS A 128 3.07 -17.83 5.44
N GLY A 129 3.35 -18.25 4.20
CA GLY A 129 2.89 -17.55 2.99
C GLY A 129 3.42 -16.12 2.86
N ASP A 130 4.62 -15.85 3.40
CA ASP A 130 5.36 -14.61 3.17
C ASP A 130 6.46 -14.88 2.13
N LYS A 131 6.92 -13.88 1.38
CA LYS A 131 7.94 -14.09 0.33
C LYS A 131 9.16 -14.81 0.92
N ALA A 132 9.57 -15.94 0.32
CA ALA A 132 10.76 -16.64 0.76
C ALA A 132 12.00 -15.80 0.44
N SER A 133 12.97 -15.78 1.35
CA SER A 133 14.29 -15.14 1.14
C SER A 133 15.35 -16.15 0.73
N GLY A 134 14.97 -17.40 0.46
CA GLY A 134 15.86 -18.49 0.10
C GLY A 134 15.43 -19.82 0.71
N PHE A 135 16.34 -20.80 0.62
CA PHE A 135 16.21 -22.12 1.22
C PHE A 135 16.96 -22.13 2.55
N HIS A 136 16.23 -22.22 3.67
CA HIS A 136 16.78 -22.09 5.02
C HIS A 136 16.38 -23.29 5.87
N TYR A 137 17.35 -23.97 6.48
CA TYR A 137 17.11 -25.15 7.32
C TYR A 137 16.36 -26.29 6.59
N GLY A 138 16.55 -26.44 5.28
CA GLY A 138 15.92 -27.49 4.48
C GLY A 138 14.57 -27.14 3.85
N VAL A 139 14.09 -25.89 3.95
CA VAL A 139 12.80 -25.47 3.35
C VAL A 139 12.85 -24.05 2.79
N HIS A 140 11.92 -23.72 1.88
CA HIS A 140 11.65 -22.33 1.52
C HIS A 140 11.03 -21.54 2.69
N ALA A 141 11.75 -20.53 3.15
CA ALA A 141 11.35 -19.71 4.29
C ALA A 141 11.63 -18.22 4.08
N CYS A 142 10.83 -17.37 4.71
CA CYS A 142 11.12 -15.93 4.85
C CYS A 142 12.09 -15.69 6.02
N GLU A 143 12.76 -14.53 6.01
CA GLU A 143 13.65 -14.10 7.11
C GLU A 143 12.97 -14.17 8.49
N GLY A 144 11.67 -13.86 8.56
CA GLY A 144 10.92 -13.93 9.81
C GLY A 144 10.79 -15.34 10.41
N CYS A 145 10.65 -16.38 9.58
CA CYS A 145 10.55 -17.76 10.07
C CYS A 145 11.93 -18.42 10.24
N LYS A 146 12.88 -18.14 9.34
CA LYS A 146 14.31 -18.45 9.49
C LYS A 146 14.86 -17.93 10.82
N GLY A 147 14.63 -16.65 11.12
CA GLY A 147 15.09 -16.00 12.35
C GLY A 147 14.41 -16.54 13.61
N PHE A 148 13.11 -16.84 13.53
CA PHE A 148 12.35 -17.49 14.61
C PHE A 148 12.91 -18.88 14.92
N PHE A 149 12.96 -19.78 13.93
CA PHE A 149 13.46 -21.16 14.10
C PHE A 149 14.88 -21.17 14.67
N ARG A 150 15.79 -20.36 14.12
CA ARG A 150 17.16 -20.20 14.62
C ARG A 150 17.20 -19.80 16.10
N ARG A 151 16.32 -18.88 16.52
CA ARG A 151 16.25 -18.41 17.91
C ARG A 151 15.74 -19.51 18.85
N THR A 152 14.65 -20.20 18.47
CA THR A 152 14.07 -21.29 19.26
C THR A 152 15.09 -22.40 19.50
N ILE A 153 15.80 -22.85 18.46
CA ILE A 153 16.83 -23.89 18.58
C ILE A 153 18.05 -23.40 19.38
N ARG A 154 18.62 -22.23 19.05
CA ARG A 154 19.85 -21.72 19.70
C ARG A 154 19.65 -21.44 21.20
N LEU A 155 18.48 -20.94 21.59
CA LEU A 155 18.16 -20.62 22.98
C LEU A 155 17.40 -21.75 23.70
N LYS A 156 17.16 -22.89 23.03
CA LYS A 156 16.36 -24.03 23.54
C LYS A 156 15.02 -23.60 24.14
N LEU A 157 14.31 -22.70 23.46
CA LEU A 157 13.03 -22.18 23.94
C LEU A 157 11.96 -23.27 23.87
N VAL A 158 11.29 -23.51 25.00
CA VAL A 158 10.07 -24.30 25.09
C VAL A 158 8.89 -23.34 25.12
N TYR A 159 7.82 -23.68 24.41
CA TYR A 159 6.58 -22.90 24.36
C TYR A 159 5.44 -23.72 24.95
N ASP A 160 4.53 -23.08 25.67
CA ASP A 160 3.35 -23.72 26.24
C ASP A 160 2.49 -24.38 25.15
N HIS A 161 1.92 -25.55 25.46
CA HIS A 161 1.14 -26.33 24.51
C HIS A 161 -0.09 -25.54 24.02
N CYS A 162 -0.47 -25.74 22.75
CA CYS A 162 -1.69 -25.16 22.20
C CYS A 162 -2.39 -26.14 21.25
N ASP A 163 -3.55 -26.61 21.70
CA ASP A 163 -4.40 -27.60 21.02
C ASP A 163 -5.32 -26.99 19.95
N LEU A 164 -5.32 -25.66 19.82
CA LEU A 164 -6.18 -24.92 18.87
C LEU A 164 -5.73 -25.02 17.40
N HIS A 165 -4.67 -25.79 17.11
CA HIS A 165 -4.09 -25.99 15.77
C HIS A 165 -4.00 -24.70 14.93
N CYS A 166 -3.50 -23.61 15.53
CA CYS A 166 -3.60 -22.25 15.00
C CYS A 166 -3.10 -22.14 13.53
N ARG A 167 -3.93 -21.60 12.64
CA ARG A 167 -3.55 -21.31 11.24
C ARG A 167 -2.45 -20.22 11.17
N ILE A 168 -1.30 -20.58 10.61
CA ILE A 168 -0.10 -19.73 10.53
C ILE A 168 0.06 -19.10 9.14
N HIS A 169 -0.19 -17.79 9.05
CA HIS A 169 -0.04 -16.93 7.86
C HIS A 169 0.75 -15.66 8.23
N LYS A 170 1.14 -14.85 7.24
CA LYS A 170 1.99 -13.66 7.38
C LYS A 170 1.61 -12.73 8.55
N LYS A 171 0.31 -12.52 8.79
CA LYS A 171 -0.23 -11.70 9.89
C LYS A 171 -0.38 -12.48 11.21
N SER A 172 -0.82 -13.74 11.18
CA SER A 172 -1.06 -14.54 12.40
C SER A 172 0.20 -15.19 12.99
N ARG A 173 1.31 -15.26 12.24
CA ARG A 173 2.54 -16.00 12.63
C ARG A 173 3.18 -15.59 13.96
N ASN A 174 2.82 -14.45 14.53
CA ASN A 174 3.31 -13.99 15.83
C ASN A 174 2.31 -14.24 16.99
N LYS A 175 1.09 -14.74 16.72
CA LYS A 175 0.04 -14.93 17.75
C LYS A 175 0.27 -16.14 18.66
N CYS A 176 0.71 -17.27 18.12
CA CYS A 176 1.01 -18.48 18.89
C CYS A 176 2.40 -19.00 18.51
N GLN A 177 3.33 -18.99 19.47
CA GLN A 177 4.71 -19.43 19.25
C GLN A 177 4.81 -20.95 19.10
N TYR A 178 4.04 -21.71 19.89
CA TYR A 178 3.98 -23.18 19.82
C TYR A 178 3.53 -23.67 18.43
N CYS A 179 2.33 -23.30 17.97
CA CYS A 179 1.83 -23.74 16.65
C CYS A 179 2.73 -23.27 15.49
N ARG A 180 3.37 -22.09 15.61
CA ARG A 180 4.35 -21.64 14.60
C ARG A 180 5.60 -22.51 14.58
N PHE A 181 6.16 -22.86 15.75
CA PHE A 181 7.33 -23.72 15.83
C PHE A 181 7.02 -25.15 15.39
N GLN A 182 5.87 -25.70 15.78
CA GLN A 182 5.42 -26.98 15.25
C GLN A 182 5.26 -26.95 13.73
N LYS A 183 4.65 -25.89 13.16
CA LYS A 183 4.58 -25.77 11.70
C LYS A 183 5.96 -25.70 11.04
N CYS A 184 6.96 -25.04 11.66
CA CYS A 184 8.34 -25.10 11.18
C CYS A 184 8.87 -26.53 11.10
N LEU A 185 8.69 -27.33 12.16
CA LEU A 185 9.13 -28.73 12.19
C LEU A 185 8.37 -29.59 11.17
N VAL A 186 7.04 -29.48 11.12
CA VAL A 186 6.15 -30.23 10.21
C VAL A 186 6.46 -29.97 8.73
N VAL A 187 6.84 -28.74 8.35
CA VAL A 187 7.24 -28.47 6.95
C VAL A 187 8.67 -28.91 6.62
N GLY A 188 9.42 -29.43 7.60
CA GLY A 188 10.77 -29.98 7.40
C GLY A 188 11.94 -29.11 7.89
N MET A 189 11.70 -28.01 8.64
CA MET A 189 12.82 -27.19 9.14
C MET A 189 13.67 -27.98 10.13
N SER A 190 14.95 -28.17 9.79
CA SER A 190 15.90 -28.95 10.58
C SER A 190 17.22 -28.22 10.81
N HIS A 191 17.72 -28.25 12.04
CA HIS A 191 19.07 -27.77 12.38
C HIS A 191 20.17 -28.50 11.58
N ASN A 192 19.95 -29.77 11.24
CA ASN A 192 20.96 -30.56 10.53
C ASN A 192 21.02 -30.23 9.03
N ALA A 193 20.01 -29.55 8.49
CA ALA A 193 19.93 -29.13 7.10
C ALA A 193 20.61 -27.76 6.81
N ILE A 194 21.38 -27.19 7.75
CA ILE A 194 22.10 -25.91 7.58
C ILE A 194 23.08 -25.93 6.39
N ARG A 195 23.60 -27.09 5.99
CA ARG A 195 24.55 -27.23 4.87
C ARG A 195 23.95 -26.88 3.50
N PHE A 196 22.62 -26.88 3.35
CA PHE A 196 21.92 -26.61 2.09
C PHE A 196 21.59 -25.12 1.88
N GLY A 197 22.48 -24.20 2.28
CA GLY A 197 22.28 -22.75 2.11
C GLY A 197 22.20 -22.25 0.66
N ARG A 198 22.35 -23.16 -0.32
CA ARG A 198 22.00 -22.97 -1.73
C ARG A 198 21.05 -24.11 -2.11
N MET A 199 19.98 -23.78 -2.85
CA MET A 199 19.02 -24.75 -3.37
C MET A 199 19.77 -25.81 -4.20
N PRO A 200 19.58 -27.13 -3.94
CA PRO A 200 20.13 -28.18 -4.79
C PRO A 200 19.64 -28.02 -6.23
N GLN A 201 20.52 -28.18 -7.23
CA GLN A 201 20.14 -27.97 -8.63
C GLN A 201 18.99 -28.90 -9.08
N ALA A 202 19.00 -30.16 -8.64
CA ALA A 202 17.89 -31.09 -8.88
C ALA A 202 16.55 -30.63 -8.27
N GLU A 203 16.58 -29.84 -7.19
CA GLU A 203 15.38 -29.26 -6.57
C GLU A 203 14.96 -27.97 -7.30
N LYS A 204 15.90 -27.19 -7.85
CA LYS A 204 15.62 -26.09 -8.79
C LYS A 204 14.91 -26.59 -10.05
N GLU A 205 15.47 -27.64 -10.66
CA GLU A 205 14.94 -28.28 -11.87
C GLU A 205 13.60 -28.96 -11.59
N LYS A 206 13.44 -29.63 -10.44
CA LYS A 206 12.16 -30.19 -10.00
C LYS A 206 11.10 -29.09 -9.79
N LEU A 207 11.42 -27.98 -9.13
CA LEU A 207 10.47 -26.88 -8.93
C LEU A 207 10.06 -26.22 -10.26
N LEU A 208 10.98 -26.10 -11.22
CA LEU A 208 10.67 -25.63 -12.58
C LEU A 208 9.78 -26.62 -13.35
N ALA A 209 10.04 -27.91 -13.22
CA ALA A 209 9.21 -28.97 -13.83
C ALA A 209 7.83 -29.07 -13.17
N GLU A 210 7.74 -28.95 -11.85
CA GLU A 210 6.47 -28.84 -11.10
C GLU A 210 5.69 -27.61 -11.57
N PHE A 211 6.33 -26.43 -11.71
CA PHE A 211 5.67 -25.23 -12.27
C PHE A 211 5.16 -25.43 -13.72
N SER A 212 5.92 -26.15 -14.57
CA SER A 212 5.47 -26.46 -15.93
C SER A 212 4.29 -27.43 -15.92
N THR A 213 4.37 -28.51 -15.13
CA THR A 213 3.28 -29.50 -15.07
C THR A 213 2.01 -28.97 -14.39
N ASP A 214 2.12 -28.07 -13.42
CA ASP A 214 0.95 -27.38 -12.81
C ASP A 214 0.32 -26.34 -13.77
N MET A 215 1.06 -25.93 -14.83
CA MET A 215 0.47 -25.21 -15.98
C MET A 215 -0.21 -26.19 -16.94
N ASP A 216 0.43 -27.33 -17.26
CA ASP A 216 -0.06 -28.32 -18.22
C ASP A 216 -1.25 -29.18 -17.72
N ILE A 217 -1.43 -29.32 -16.41
CA ILE A 217 -2.56 -30.06 -15.79
C ILE A 217 -3.88 -29.25 -15.82
N MET A 218 -3.83 -27.98 -16.22
CA MET A 218 -4.98 -27.08 -16.13
C MET A 218 -5.84 -27.08 -17.40
N HIS A 219 -7.16 -27.06 -17.21
CA HIS A 219 -8.14 -26.90 -18.31
C HIS A 219 -7.80 -25.66 -19.15
N PRO A 220 -7.86 -25.70 -20.50
CA PRO A 220 -7.44 -24.58 -21.36
C PRO A 220 -8.08 -23.24 -20.98
N GLU A 221 -9.38 -23.27 -20.71
CA GLU A 221 -10.19 -22.15 -20.21
C GLU A 221 -9.60 -21.51 -18.94
N ALA A 222 -9.08 -22.31 -18.00
CA ALA A 222 -8.45 -21.80 -16.79
C ALA A 222 -7.06 -21.19 -17.05
N ALA A 223 -6.41 -21.47 -18.18
CA ALA A 223 -5.19 -20.80 -18.62
C ALA A 223 -5.50 -19.46 -19.30
N ASP A 224 -6.58 -19.39 -20.09
CA ASP A 224 -7.07 -18.15 -20.69
C ASP A 224 -7.49 -17.13 -19.61
N LEU A 225 -8.25 -17.57 -18.60
CA LEU A 225 -8.63 -16.72 -17.46
C LEU A 225 -7.42 -16.20 -16.68
N ARG A 226 -6.37 -17.01 -16.48
CA ARG A 226 -5.11 -16.52 -15.86
C ARG A 226 -4.33 -15.56 -16.74
N SER A 227 -4.40 -15.72 -18.06
CA SER A 227 -3.78 -14.81 -19.03
C SER A 227 -4.49 -13.45 -19.02
N LEU A 228 -5.83 -13.44 -18.94
CA LEU A 228 -6.64 -12.24 -18.76
C LEU A 228 -6.32 -11.53 -17.42
N ALA A 229 -6.27 -12.28 -16.31
CA ALA A 229 -5.89 -11.73 -15.00
C ALA A 229 -4.52 -11.06 -15.01
N LYS A 230 -3.52 -11.69 -15.67
CA LYS A 230 -2.17 -11.14 -15.83
C LYS A 230 -2.17 -9.86 -16.68
N LEU A 231 -2.85 -9.88 -17.84
CA LEU A 231 -2.96 -8.72 -18.74
C LEU A 231 -3.57 -7.51 -18.01
N LEU A 232 -4.67 -7.72 -17.29
CA LEU A 232 -5.35 -6.64 -16.56
C LEU A 232 -4.50 -6.14 -15.38
N LEU A 233 -3.75 -7.00 -14.69
CA LEU A 233 -2.76 -6.56 -13.70
C LEU A 233 -1.65 -5.71 -14.33
N GLU A 234 -1.09 -6.12 -15.47
CA GLU A 234 -0.03 -5.35 -16.16
C GLU A 234 -0.54 -3.97 -16.59
N SER A 235 -1.76 -3.89 -17.15
CA SER A 235 -2.42 -2.63 -17.45
C SER A 235 -2.71 -1.78 -16.21
N TYR A 236 -3.19 -2.39 -15.12
CA TYR A 236 -3.43 -1.70 -13.85
C TYR A 236 -2.14 -1.06 -13.31
N LEU A 237 -1.03 -1.81 -13.29
CA LEU A 237 0.28 -1.32 -12.82
C LEU A 237 0.87 -0.23 -13.73
N LYS A 238 0.54 -0.25 -15.03
CA LYS A 238 0.95 0.75 -16.02
C LYS A 238 0.21 2.08 -15.86
N TYR A 239 -1.11 2.04 -15.71
CA TYR A 239 -1.95 3.25 -15.71
C TYR A 239 -2.16 3.87 -14.33
N PHE A 240 -2.01 3.10 -13.24
CA PHE A 240 -2.25 3.58 -11.88
C PHE A 240 -0.95 3.61 -11.04
N PRO A 241 -0.25 4.76 -10.98
CA PRO A 241 1.11 4.81 -10.41
C PRO A 241 1.16 4.53 -8.91
N LEU A 242 0.14 4.92 -8.13
CA LEU A 242 0.04 4.63 -6.70
C LEU A 242 -0.87 3.41 -6.47
N THR A 243 -0.26 2.22 -6.49
CA THR A 243 -0.94 0.93 -6.30
C THR A 243 -1.23 0.64 -4.81
N LYS A 244 -2.07 -0.34 -4.52
CA LYS A 244 -2.39 -0.78 -3.15
C LYS A 244 -1.15 -1.30 -2.41
N ALA A 245 -0.25 -2.02 -3.09
CA ALA A 245 1.03 -2.42 -2.51
C ALA A 245 1.89 -1.21 -2.09
N LYS A 246 1.99 -0.17 -2.94
CA LYS A 246 2.75 1.05 -2.63
C LYS A 246 2.12 1.84 -1.48
N ALA A 247 0.80 2.07 -1.54
CA ALA A 247 0.05 2.75 -0.48
C ALA A 247 0.19 2.04 0.88
N ARG A 248 0.07 0.70 0.92
CA ARG A 248 0.31 -0.11 2.13
C ARG A 248 1.75 -0.04 2.64
N ALA A 249 2.75 0.14 1.78
CA ALA A 249 4.13 0.33 2.22
C ALA A 249 4.31 1.66 2.96
N ILE A 250 3.79 2.75 2.39
CA ILE A 250 3.80 4.10 2.98
C ILE A 250 3.03 4.10 4.31
N LEU A 251 1.76 3.66 4.31
CA LEU A 251 0.87 3.64 5.48
C LEU A 251 1.34 2.69 6.61
N SER A 252 2.31 1.82 6.36
CA SER A 252 2.90 0.96 7.40
C SER A 252 4.33 1.36 7.81
N GLY A 253 4.79 2.55 7.42
CA GLY A 253 6.10 3.08 7.78
C GLY A 253 7.28 2.28 7.22
N LYS A 254 7.08 1.54 6.12
CA LYS A 254 8.11 0.67 5.53
C LYS A 254 8.94 1.32 4.43
N THR A 255 8.70 2.59 4.13
CA THR A 255 9.35 3.36 3.06
C THR A 255 10.66 4.03 3.47
N GLY A 256 11.20 3.71 4.65
CA GLY A 256 12.40 4.36 5.20
C GLY A 256 12.12 5.82 5.57
N ASP A 257 13.09 6.70 5.35
CA ASP A 257 13.04 8.11 5.75
C ASP A 257 12.01 8.94 4.94
N ASN A 258 11.47 8.39 3.84
CA ASN A 258 10.43 9.01 3.04
C ASN A 258 9.04 8.79 3.68
N ALA A 259 8.79 9.45 4.80
CA ALA A 259 7.47 9.59 5.40
C ALA A 259 6.65 10.67 4.65
N PRO A 260 5.32 10.49 4.50
CA PRO A 260 4.47 11.50 3.87
C PRO A 260 4.35 12.74 4.77
N PHE A 261 4.30 13.93 4.15
CA PHE A 261 3.99 15.17 4.84
C PHE A 261 2.55 15.12 5.39
N VAL A 262 2.35 15.45 6.67
CA VAL A 262 1.03 15.32 7.31
C VAL A 262 0.29 16.65 7.27
N ILE A 263 -0.92 16.64 6.71
CA ILE A 263 -1.86 17.77 6.80
C ILE A 263 -2.94 17.44 7.83
N HIS A 264 -3.00 18.24 8.89
CA HIS A 264 -3.94 18.08 10.00
C HIS A 264 -4.62 19.39 10.44
N ASP A 265 -4.25 20.53 9.84
CA ASP A 265 -4.83 21.85 10.09
C ASP A 265 -4.61 22.78 8.87
N MET A 266 -5.13 24.01 8.93
CA MET A 266 -4.99 24.98 7.83
C MET A 266 -3.55 25.44 7.59
N LYS A 267 -2.69 25.44 8.63
CA LYS A 267 -1.28 25.83 8.52
C LYS A 267 -0.48 24.78 7.74
N SER A 268 -0.63 23.52 8.13
CA SER A 268 -0.06 22.38 7.40
C SER A 268 -0.63 22.26 5.99
N LEU A 269 -1.90 22.60 5.75
CA LEU A 269 -2.46 22.68 4.39
C LEU A 269 -1.71 23.71 3.51
N GLN A 270 -1.48 24.93 4.03
CA GLN A 270 -0.70 25.97 3.34
C GLN A 270 0.76 25.54 3.09
N GLU A 271 1.43 24.97 4.10
CA GLU A 271 2.81 24.46 3.97
C GLU A 271 2.94 23.28 3.00
N GLY A 272 1.87 22.50 2.85
CA GLY A 272 1.75 21.32 2.01
C GLY A 272 1.40 21.60 0.54
N GLU A 273 0.96 22.81 0.20
CA GLU A 273 0.43 23.14 -1.13
C GLU A 273 1.41 22.81 -2.28
N ARG A 274 2.71 23.03 -2.06
CA ARG A 274 3.78 22.68 -3.01
C ARG A 274 3.75 21.20 -3.45
N PHE A 275 3.34 20.29 -2.57
CA PHE A 275 3.21 18.86 -2.84
C PHE A 275 1.86 18.51 -3.48
N ILE A 276 0.82 19.34 -3.28
CA ILE A 276 -0.52 19.13 -3.86
C ILE A 276 -0.48 19.21 -5.38
N ASN A 277 0.41 20.04 -5.93
CA ASN A 277 0.57 20.23 -7.37
C ASN A 277 1.68 19.36 -8.01
N CYS A 278 2.36 18.49 -7.24
CA CYS A 278 3.41 17.61 -7.76
C CYS A 278 2.82 16.41 -8.53
N ARG A 279 3.21 16.26 -9.80
CA ARG A 279 2.77 15.16 -10.70
C ARG A 279 3.59 13.86 -10.60
N GLN A 280 4.48 13.71 -9.62
CA GLN A 280 5.45 12.62 -9.58
C GLN A 280 5.47 11.90 -8.23
N MET A 281 5.53 10.57 -8.27
CA MET A 281 5.97 9.76 -7.12
C MET A 281 7.44 10.07 -6.79
N PRO A 282 7.90 9.90 -5.54
CA PRO A 282 9.32 9.90 -5.23
C PRO A 282 10.05 8.77 -5.96
N LEU A 283 10.63 9.08 -7.12
CA LEU A 283 11.78 8.35 -7.66
C LEU A 283 13.04 8.82 -6.93
N HIS A 284 14.05 7.96 -6.84
CA HIS A 284 15.33 8.29 -6.20
C HIS A 284 15.95 9.54 -6.85
N VAL A 285 15.89 10.68 -6.16
CA VAL A 285 16.65 11.89 -6.47
C VAL A 285 17.35 12.37 -5.21
N VAL A 286 18.44 11.68 -4.87
CA VAL A 286 19.57 12.31 -4.19
C VAL A 286 20.66 12.46 -5.25
N GLN A 287 20.69 13.62 -5.90
CA GLN A 287 21.93 14.24 -6.33
C GLN A 287 21.65 15.74 -6.52
N GLU A 288 22.41 16.57 -5.84
CA GLU A 288 22.35 18.02 -6.03
C GLU A 288 22.80 18.38 -7.45
N THR A 289 22.02 19.18 -8.15
CA THR A 289 22.52 19.99 -9.27
C THR A 289 21.91 21.39 -9.19
N ARG A 290 22.61 22.27 -8.49
CA ARG A 290 22.58 23.71 -8.82
C ARG A 290 23.16 23.86 -10.22
N THR A 291 22.36 24.36 -11.17
CA THR A 291 22.91 25.11 -12.30
C THR A 291 21.89 26.11 -12.79
N GLU A 292 22.35 27.33 -13.03
CA GLU A 292 21.53 28.49 -13.37
C GLU A 292 21.27 28.56 -14.87
N ALA A 293 20.03 28.82 -15.28
CA ALA A 293 19.70 29.48 -16.54
C ALA A 293 18.28 30.05 -16.40
N GLY A 294 18.15 31.37 -16.41
CA GLY A 294 16.91 32.04 -16.02
C GLY A 294 15.84 32.08 -17.11
N THR A 295 14.60 32.22 -16.66
CA THR A 295 13.64 33.11 -17.32
C THR A 295 12.87 33.80 -16.21
N GLU A 296 13.14 35.09 -16.00
CA GLU A 296 12.51 35.88 -14.96
C GLU A 296 11.01 36.04 -15.27
N VAL A 297 10.14 35.54 -14.39
CA VAL A 297 8.78 36.07 -14.27
C VAL A 297 8.78 37.00 -13.07
N HIS A 298 8.58 38.29 -13.36
CA HIS A 298 8.78 39.40 -12.45
C HIS A 298 7.71 39.39 -11.33
N LEU A 299 8.02 38.81 -10.16
CA LEU A 299 7.21 38.93 -8.96
C LEU A 299 7.56 40.23 -8.24
N CYS A 300 6.68 41.21 -8.36
CA CYS A 300 6.87 42.55 -7.81
C CYS A 300 6.75 42.57 -6.28
N GLY A 301 7.68 43.27 -5.63
CA GLY A 301 7.42 44.16 -4.47
C GLY A 301 6.78 43.55 -3.23
N GLY A 302 7.58 43.37 -2.17
CA GLY A 302 7.10 42.83 -0.90
C GLY A 302 6.01 43.67 -0.21
N VAL A 303 5.03 42.97 0.35
CA VAL A 303 4.10 43.41 1.40
C VAL A 303 4.12 42.33 2.48
N GLY A 304 3.77 42.66 3.73
CA GLY A 304 3.86 41.74 4.87
C GLY A 304 3.00 40.48 4.74
N LEU A 305 3.14 39.56 5.70
CA LEU A 305 2.35 38.33 5.83
C LEU A 305 0.85 38.63 6.03
N VAL A 306 0.15 38.94 4.94
CA VAL A 306 -1.31 38.88 4.88
C VAL A 306 -1.66 37.41 4.88
N GLN A 307 -2.28 36.93 5.96
CA GLN A 307 -2.93 35.62 5.94
C GLN A 307 -4.04 35.68 4.88
N GLU A 308 -3.94 34.86 3.84
CA GLU A 308 -5.06 34.65 2.92
C GLU A 308 -6.31 34.19 3.72
N PRO A 309 -7.52 34.60 3.30
CA PRO A 309 -8.75 34.11 3.91
C PRO A 309 -8.83 32.57 3.87
N THR A 310 -9.19 31.97 5.01
CA THR A 310 -9.30 30.51 5.17
C THR A 310 -10.22 29.84 4.13
N ASP A 311 -11.19 30.58 3.58
CA ASP A 311 -12.11 30.10 2.56
C ASP A 311 -11.46 29.96 1.18
N GLU A 312 -10.49 30.81 0.84
CA GLU A 312 -9.75 30.79 -0.43
C GLU A 312 -8.80 29.59 -0.50
N VAL A 313 -8.09 29.31 0.60
CA VAL A 313 -7.22 28.12 0.74
C VAL A 313 -8.01 26.82 0.58
N GLN A 314 -9.19 26.73 1.19
CA GLN A 314 -10.07 25.55 1.06
C GLN A 314 -10.61 25.37 -0.36
N LEU A 315 -11.01 26.47 -1.01
CA LEU A 315 -11.51 26.43 -2.38
C LEU A 315 -10.40 26.02 -3.38
N ARG A 316 -9.19 26.54 -3.19
CA ARG A 316 -7.98 26.17 -3.96
C ARG A 316 -7.61 24.70 -3.79
N PHE A 317 -7.66 24.17 -2.55
CA PHE A 317 -7.49 22.73 -2.31
C PHE A 317 -8.53 21.89 -3.09
N PHE A 318 -9.80 22.30 -3.06
CA PHE A 318 -10.85 21.62 -3.83
C PHE A 318 -10.60 21.66 -5.34
N TYR A 319 -10.13 22.78 -5.89
CA TYR A 319 -9.72 22.87 -7.30
C TYR A 319 -8.59 21.88 -7.66
N SER A 320 -7.57 21.74 -6.81
CA SER A 320 -6.52 20.73 -7.02
C SER A 320 -7.09 19.30 -6.97
N CYS A 321 -8.01 18.99 -6.05
CA CYS A 321 -8.70 17.70 -6.00
C CYS A 321 -9.51 17.42 -7.27
N GLN A 322 -10.20 18.43 -7.83
CA GLN A 322 -10.91 18.29 -9.10
C GLN A 322 -9.96 18.02 -10.27
N SER A 323 -8.87 18.78 -10.38
CA SER A 323 -7.85 18.59 -11.42
C SER A 323 -7.29 17.17 -11.42
N ARG A 324 -6.94 16.67 -10.23
CA ARG A 324 -6.46 15.29 -10.03
C ARG A 324 -7.55 14.24 -10.28
N SER A 325 -8.82 14.54 -10.00
CA SER A 325 -9.93 13.64 -10.36
C SER A 325 -10.09 13.54 -11.88
N ALA A 326 -9.97 14.66 -12.61
CA ALA A 326 -10.02 14.66 -14.08
C ALA A 326 -8.80 13.98 -14.73
N GLU A 327 -7.62 14.02 -14.10
CA GLU A 327 -6.48 13.18 -14.48
C GLU A 327 -6.77 11.68 -14.27
N ALA A 328 -7.35 11.32 -13.12
CA ALA A 328 -7.66 9.92 -12.80
C ALA A 328 -8.74 9.33 -13.73
N VAL A 329 -9.73 10.12 -14.16
CA VAL A 329 -10.69 9.73 -15.21
C VAL A 329 -9.97 9.30 -16.50
N ARG A 330 -8.89 9.99 -16.90
CA ARG A 330 -8.12 9.64 -18.09
C ARG A 330 -7.35 8.33 -17.90
N GLU A 331 -6.76 8.12 -16.72
CA GLU A 331 -6.09 6.85 -16.37
C GLU A 331 -7.08 5.67 -16.40
N VAL A 332 -8.31 5.85 -15.86
CA VAL A 332 -9.38 4.84 -15.93
C VAL A 332 -9.85 4.59 -17.37
N THR A 333 -9.93 5.65 -18.19
CA THR A 333 -10.29 5.53 -19.61
C THR A 333 -9.26 4.71 -20.39
N GLU A 334 -7.97 4.94 -20.16
CA GLU A 334 -6.90 4.16 -20.80
C GLU A 334 -6.82 2.72 -20.26
N PHE A 335 -7.10 2.51 -18.98
CA PHE A 335 -7.27 1.15 -18.43
C PHE A 335 -8.45 0.42 -19.09
N ALA A 336 -9.62 1.07 -19.25
CA ALA A 336 -10.80 0.49 -19.89
C ALA A 336 -10.51 0.04 -21.33
N LYS A 337 -9.82 0.88 -22.12
CA LYS A 337 -9.38 0.53 -23.48
C LYS A 337 -8.45 -0.68 -23.55
N SER A 338 -7.78 -1.03 -22.45
CA SER A 338 -6.89 -2.19 -22.38
C SER A 338 -7.63 -3.50 -22.03
N ILE A 339 -8.90 -3.43 -21.65
CA ILE A 339 -9.74 -4.61 -21.41
C ILE A 339 -10.06 -5.25 -22.78
N PRO A 340 -9.76 -6.55 -22.98
CA PRO A 340 -10.08 -7.24 -24.24
C PRO A 340 -11.56 -7.08 -24.61
N GLY A 341 -11.83 -6.75 -25.87
CA GLY A 341 -13.18 -6.53 -26.39
C GLY A 341 -13.78 -5.13 -26.15
N PHE A 342 -13.35 -4.38 -25.13
CA PHE A 342 -13.98 -3.09 -24.78
C PHE A 342 -14.00 -2.08 -25.94
N VAL A 343 -12.87 -1.93 -26.65
CA VAL A 343 -12.77 -1.01 -27.80
C VAL A 343 -13.56 -1.47 -29.03
N GLY A 344 -14.07 -2.72 -29.04
CA GLY A 344 -14.93 -3.28 -30.07
C GLY A 344 -16.43 -3.12 -29.80
N LEU A 345 -16.82 -2.61 -28.62
CA LEU A 345 -18.19 -2.23 -28.30
C LEU A 345 -18.61 -0.97 -29.09
N ASP A 346 -19.91 -0.68 -29.16
CA ASP A 346 -20.39 0.58 -29.73
C ASP A 346 -19.80 1.79 -28.98
N LEU A 347 -19.49 2.87 -29.70
CA LEU A 347 -18.83 4.03 -29.12
C LEU A 347 -19.69 4.74 -28.06
N ASN A 348 -21.02 4.76 -28.23
CA ASN A 348 -21.94 5.34 -27.25
C ASN A 348 -22.03 4.46 -26.01
N ASP A 349 -21.98 3.13 -26.18
CA ASP A 349 -21.90 2.18 -25.08
C ASP A 349 -20.59 2.34 -24.30
N GLN A 350 -19.43 2.46 -24.97
CA GLN A 350 -18.14 2.73 -24.33
C GLN A 350 -18.17 4.03 -23.49
N VAL A 351 -18.76 5.10 -24.02
CA VAL A 351 -18.93 6.38 -23.30
C VAL A 351 -19.88 6.22 -22.10
N THR A 352 -20.98 5.49 -22.27
CA THR A 352 -21.98 5.26 -21.20
C THR A 352 -21.39 4.43 -20.06
N LEU A 353 -20.68 3.34 -20.36
CA LEU A 353 -19.98 2.51 -19.38
C LEU A 353 -18.96 3.34 -18.57
N LEU A 354 -18.17 4.19 -19.23
CA LEU A 354 -17.23 5.09 -18.54
C LEU A 354 -17.95 6.15 -17.70
N LYS A 355 -19.04 6.75 -18.21
CA LYS A 355 -19.83 7.77 -17.50
C LYS A 355 -20.36 7.27 -16.16
N TYR A 356 -20.96 6.08 -16.13
CA TYR A 356 -21.50 5.50 -14.89
C TYR A 356 -20.44 4.76 -14.05
N GLY A 357 -19.43 4.15 -14.67
CA GLY A 357 -18.42 3.34 -13.97
C GLY A 357 -17.26 4.12 -13.35
N VAL A 358 -16.89 5.29 -13.88
CA VAL A 358 -15.62 5.94 -13.48
C VAL A 358 -15.59 6.40 -12.02
N ILE A 359 -16.68 6.96 -11.48
CA ILE A 359 -16.69 7.40 -10.07
C ILE A 359 -16.62 6.19 -9.12
N GLU A 360 -17.29 5.08 -9.47
CA GLU A 360 -17.22 3.82 -8.73
C GLU A 360 -15.79 3.26 -8.70
N VAL A 361 -15.11 3.26 -9.86
CA VAL A 361 -13.69 2.89 -9.98
C VAL A 361 -12.79 3.80 -9.12
N LEU A 362 -12.99 5.12 -9.14
CA LEU A 362 -12.19 6.06 -8.34
C LEU A 362 -12.35 5.82 -6.84
N ILE A 363 -13.57 5.55 -6.35
CA ILE A 363 -13.81 5.22 -4.93
C ILE A 363 -13.08 3.92 -4.55
N ILE A 364 -13.11 2.89 -5.41
CA ILE A 364 -12.36 1.64 -5.18
C ILE A 364 -10.85 1.87 -5.20
N MET A 365 -10.33 2.72 -6.09
CA MET A 365 -8.90 3.08 -6.13
C MET A 365 -8.45 3.90 -4.91
N TRP A 366 -9.32 4.73 -4.34
CA TRP A 366 -9.02 5.51 -3.13
C TRP A 366 -9.05 4.68 -1.85
N ALA A 367 -9.85 3.62 -1.79
CA ALA A 367 -9.96 2.82 -0.57
C ALA A 367 -8.61 2.27 -0.04
N PRO A 368 -7.70 1.71 -0.88
CA PRO A 368 -6.33 1.38 -0.49
C PRO A 368 -5.47 2.51 0.09
N LEU A 369 -5.81 3.77 -0.21
CA LEU A 369 -5.10 4.97 0.22
C LEU A 369 -5.56 5.46 1.60
N MET A 370 -6.71 4.96 2.08
CA MET A 370 -7.35 5.35 3.33
C MET A 370 -7.11 4.33 4.44
N ASN A 371 -6.86 4.85 5.65
CA ASN A 371 -6.99 4.09 6.90
C ASN A 371 -8.07 4.74 7.78
N LYS A 372 -8.18 4.33 9.06
CA LYS A 372 -9.16 4.91 10.00
C LYS A 372 -8.90 6.39 10.34
N ASP A 373 -7.65 6.82 10.23
CA ASP A 373 -7.12 8.10 10.73
C ASP A 373 -6.94 9.16 9.62
N GLY A 374 -6.88 8.77 8.34
CA GLY A 374 -6.65 9.68 7.21
C GLY A 374 -6.39 8.98 5.88
N THR A 375 -6.04 9.77 4.86
CA THR A 375 -5.88 9.34 3.46
C THR A 375 -4.56 9.82 2.87
N LEU A 376 -3.93 9.00 2.03
CA LEU A 376 -2.85 9.45 1.16
C LEU A 376 -3.42 10.27 -0.01
N ILE A 377 -2.77 11.39 -0.33
CA ILE A 377 -2.99 12.19 -1.56
C ILE A 377 -1.63 12.51 -2.21
N SER A 378 -1.62 13.24 -3.34
CA SER A 378 -0.39 13.65 -4.04
C SER A 378 0.59 12.51 -4.28
N TYR A 379 0.10 11.42 -4.86
CA TYR A 379 0.90 10.21 -5.06
C TYR A 379 1.61 9.74 -3.77
N GLY A 380 0.91 9.76 -2.64
CA GLY A 380 1.44 9.28 -1.36
C GLY A 380 2.52 10.17 -0.73
N GLN A 381 2.78 11.36 -1.28
CA GLN A 381 3.66 12.35 -0.66
C GLN A 381 3.02 13.05 0.54
N ILE A 382 1.68 13.06 0.62
CA ILE A 382 0.90 13.71 1.67
C ILE A 382 -0.01 12.68 2.35
N PHE A 383 -0.11 12.74 3.67
CA PHE A 383 -1.16 12.07 4.45
C PHE A 383 -2.06 13.14 5.09
N MET A 384 -3.31 13.22 4.65
CA MET A 384 -4.29 14.17 5.19
C MET A 384 -5.18 13.47 6.22
N THR A 385 -5.28 14.03 7.42
CA THR A 385 -6.05 13.40 8.49
C THR A 385 -7.56 13.48 8.24
N ARG A 386 -8.28 12.46 8.67
CA ARG A 386 -9.75 12.38 8.59
C ARG A 386 -10.41 13.45 9.46
N GLU A 387 -9.82 13.76 10.62
CA GLU A 387 -10.27 14.83 11.51
C GLU A 387 -10.16 16.21 10.83
N PHE A 388 -9.06 16.50 10.13
CA PHE A 388 -8.94 17.73 9.37
C PHE A 388 -9.95 17.80 8.22
N LEU A 389 -10.13 16.72 7.46
CA LEU A 389 -11.16 16.64 6.41
C LEU A 389 -12.57 16.88 6.96
N LYS A 390 -12.86 16.44 8.19
CA LYS A 390 -14.13 16.73 8.88
C LYS A 390 -14.26 18.19 9.35
N SER A 391 -13.15 18.88 9.60
CA SER A 391 -13.12 20.29 9.99
C SER A 391 -13.33 21.28 8.83
N LEU A 392 -13.24 20.81 7.58
CA LEU A 392 -13.49 21.63 6.40
C LEU A 392 -14.93 22.16 6.37
N ARG A 393 -15.13 23.33 5.75
CA ARG A 393 -16.47 23.94 5.66
C ARG A 393 -17.45 23.05 4.89
N LYS A 394 -18.73 23.12 5.28
CA LYS A 394 -19.78 22.38 4.58
C LYS A 394 -19.92 22.85 3.12
N PRO A 395 -20.28 21.95 2.20
CA PRO A 395 -20.49 20.50 2.38
C PRO A 395 -19.21 19.64 2.15
N PHE A 396 -18.00 20.20 2.10
CA PHE A 396 -16.78 19.43 1.82
C PHE A 396 -16.48 18.35 2.88
N CYS A 397 -16.72 18.65 4.16
CA CYS A 397 -16.58 17.67 5.26
C CYS A 397 -17.45 16.43 5.07
N ASP A 398 -18.69 16.64 4.63
CA ASP A 398 -19.70 15.59 4.46
C ASP A 398 -19.39 14.72 3.21
N MET A 399 -18.65 15.26 2.24
CA MET A 399 -18.31 14.56 0.99
C MET A 399 -17.39 13.34 1.19
N MET A 400 -16.44 13.41 2.12
CA MET A 400 -15.40 12.39 2.30
C MET A 400 -15.76 11.30 3.31
N GLU A 401 -16.63 11.58 4.28
CA GLU A 401 -16.90 10.65 5.38
C GLU A 401 -17.48 9.29 4.92
N PRO A 402 -18.46 9.22 3.98
CA PRO A 402 -18.95 7.94 3.46
C PRO A 402 -17.85 7.11 2.77
N LYS A 403 -16.84 7.78 2.18
CA LYS A 403 -15.72 7.11 1.51
C LYS A 403 -14.75 6.53 2.53
N PHE A 404 -14.53 7.19 3.67
CA PHE A 404 -13.77 6.60 4.78
C PHE A 404 -14.47 5.37 5.36
N GLU A 405 -15.77 5.45 5.64
CA GLU A 405 -16.52 4.31 6.18
C GLU A 405 -16.53 3.10 5.24
N PHE A 406 -16.77 3.35 3.95
CA PHE A 406 -16.68 2.34 2.90
C PHE A 406 -15.26 1.75 2.85
N SER A 407 -14.23 2.60 2.82
CA SER A 407 -12.83 2.16 2.65
C SER A 407 -12.34 1.32 3.81
N VAL A 408 -12.71 1.65 5.05
CA VAL A 408 -12.41 0.82 6.23
C VAL A 408 -13.03 -0.57 6.07
N LYS A 409 -14.31 -0.67 5.68
CA LYS A 409 -15.01 -1.94 5.44
C LYS A 409 -14.38 -2.71 4.26
N PHE A 410 -14.17 -2.06 3.11
CA PHE A 410 -13.59 -2.64 1.90
C PHE A 410 -12.18 -3.19 2.12
N ASN A 411 -11.33 -2.48 2.88
CA ASN A 411 -9.97 -2.92 3.16
C ASN A 411 -9.89 -4.19 4.01
N THR A 412 -10.96 -4.58 4.73
CA THR A 412 -11.04 -5.88 5.44
C THR A 412 -11.15 -7.09 4.51
N LEU A 413 -11.51 -6.88 3.23
CA LEU A 413 -11.48 -7.93 2.20
C LEU A 413 -10.05 -8.30 1.77
N GLU A 414 -9.06 -7.54 2.25
CA GLU A 414 -7.62 -7.73 2.12
C GLU A 414 -7.00 -7.77 0.71
N LEU A 415 -7.82 -7.79 -0.35
CA LEU A 415 -7.51 -7.87 -1.79
C LEU A 415 -6.12 -7.37 -2.22
N TYR A 416 -5.49 -8.08 -3.15
CA TYR A 416 -4.23 -7.72 -3.82
C TYR A 416 -4.47 -6.85 -5.06
N ASP A 417 -3.42 -6.22 -5.60
CA ASP A 417 -3.52 -5.41 -6.83
C ASP A 417 -4.06 -6.21 -8.04
N SER A 418 -3.80 -7.51 -8.10
CA SER A 418 -4.37 -8.47 -9.09
C SER A 418 -5.89 -8.58 -8.99
N ASP A 419 -6.41 -8.77 -7.77
CA ASP A 419 -7.85 -8.85 -7.52
C ASP A 419 -8.54 -7.51 -7.83
N MET A 420 -7.87 -6.40 -7.46
CA MET A 420 -8.35 -5.04 -7.72
C MET A 420 -8.47 -4.78 -9.22
N ALA A 421 -7.46 -5.12 -10.03
CA ALA A 421 -7.47 -4.92 -11.47
C ALA A 421 -8.68 -5.58 -12.15
N LEU A 422 -8.96 -6.84 -11.81
CA LEU A 422 -10.13 -7.57 -12.29
C LEU A 422 -11.44 -6.95 -11.80
N PHE A 423 -11.52 -6.57 -10.53
CA PHE A 423 -12.73 -5.95 -9.98
C PHE A 423 -13.06 -4.58 -10.61
N LEU A 424 -12.04 -3.78 -10.94
CA LEU A 424 -12.24 -2.53 -11.70
C LEU A 424 -12.82 -2.80 -13.11
N ALA A 425 -12.34 -3.85 -13.80
CA ALA A 425 -12.88 -4.23 -15.09
C ALA A 425 -14.34 -4.71 -15.01
N VAL A 426 -14.72 -5.47 -13.96
CA VAL A 426 -16.13 -5.84 -13.70
C VAL A 426 -17.02 -4.61 -13.52
N ILE A 427 -16.56 -3.58 -12.78
CA ILE A 427 -17.31 -2.34 -12.56
C ILE A 427 -17.52 -1.56 -13.87
N ILE A 428 -16.49 -1.48 -14.71
CA ILE A 428 -16.55 -0.80 -16.01
C ILE A 428 -17.53 -1.51 -16.94
N LEU A 429 -17.50 -2.85 -17.01
CA LEU A 429 -18.33 -3.67 -17.91
C LEU A 429 -19.73 -3.98 -17.35
N SER A 430 -20.35 -3.13 -16.54
CA SER A 430 -21.70 -3.45 -16.02
C SER A 430 -22.78 -3.24 -17.08
N GLY A 431 -23.49 -4.30 -17.47
CA GLY A 431 -24.58 -4.24 -18.46
C GLY A 431 -25.86 -3.51 -17.99
N ASP A 432 -25.94 -3.12 -16.71
CA ASP A 432 -27.11 -2.49 -16.10
C ASP A 432 -27.11 -0.95 -16.17
N ARG A 433 -26.20 -0.32 -16.94
CA ARG A 433 -26.15 1.15 -17.04
C ARG A 433 -27.33 1.71 -17.85
N PRO A 434 -27.97 2.80 -17.40
CA PRO A 434 -28.99 3.49 -18.21
C PRO A 434 -28.44 3.97 -19.55
N GLY A 435 -29.21 3.78 -20.63
CA GLY A 435 -28.89 4.30 -21.96
C GLY A 435 -28.02 3.40 -22.85
N LEU A 436 -27.64 2.20 -22.39
CA LEU A 436 -26.94 1.23 -23.22
C LEU A 436 -27.80 0.74 -24.40
N LEU A 437 -27.16 0.60 -25.56
CA LEU A 437 -27.73 0.14 -26.82
C LEU A 437 -27.54 -1.37 -26.98
N ASN A 438 -26.32 -1.88 -26.78
CA ASN A 438 -25.95 -3.27 -27.01
C ASN A 438 -25.49 -3.95 -25.71
N VAL A 439 -26.44 -4.25 -24.82
CA VAL A 439 -26.16 -4.83 -23.50
C VAL A 439 -25.46 -6.20 -23.59
N LYS A 440 -25.90 -7.09 -24.50
CA LYS A 440 -25.42 -8.48 -24.54
C LYS A 440 -23.89 -8.62 -24.73
N PRO A 441 -23.23 -7.96 -25.70
CA PRO A 441 -21.77 -7.99 -25.79
C PRO A 441 -21.03 -7.48 -24.55
N ILE A 442 -21.64 -6.55 -23.79
CA ILE A 442 -21.07 -6.02 -22.54
C ILE A 442 -21.13 -7.09 -21.44
N GLU A 443 -22.27 -7.76 -21.31
CA GLU A 443 -22.47 -8.87 -20.35
C GLU A 443 -21.56 -10.06 -20.66
N GLU A 444 -21.38 -10.44 -21.93
CA GLU A 444 -20.45 -11.52 -22.35
C GLU A 444 -18.99 -11.20 -21.96
N LEU A 445 -18.55 -9.94 -22.09
CA LEU A 445 -17.26 -9.50 -21.60
C LEU A 445 -17.20 -9.48 -20.06
N GLN A 446 -18.26 -9.02 -19.40
CA GLN A 446 -18.32 -8.97 -17.94
C GLN A 446 -18.25 -10.37 -17.32
N GLU A 447 -18.98 -11.34 -17.88
CA GLU A 447 -18.99 -12.74 -17.46
C GLU A 447 -17.59 -13.36 -17.56
N THR A 448 -16.87 -13.10 -18.65
CA THR A 448 -15.48 -13.55 -18.83
C THR A 448 -14.55 -12.99 -17.74
N VAL A 449 -14.69 -11.69 -17.41
CA VAL A 449 -13.91 -11.05 -16.34
C VAL A 449 -14.34 -11.56 -14.94
N LEU A 450 -15.63 -11.84 -14.73
CA LEU A 450 -16.17 -12.40 -13.48
C LEU A 450 -15.63 -13.80 -13.20
N HIS A 451 -15.59 -14.68 -14.21
CA HIS A 451 -14.96 -16.00 -14.09
C HIS A 451 -13.46 -15.88 -13.78
N SER A 452 -12.76 -14.93 -14.40
CA SER A 452 -11.36 -14.64 -14.10
C SER A 452 -11.16 -14.11 -12.67
N LEU A 453 -12.06 -13.26 -12.17
CA LEU A 453 -12.05 -12.74 -10.81
C LEU A 453 -12.31 -13.85 -9.79
N GLU A 454 -13.30 -14.71 -10.03
CA GLU A 454 -13.62 -15.81 -9.12
C GLU A 454 -12.44 -16.79 -8.99
N LEU A 455 -11.81 -17.18 -10.11
CA LEU A 455 -10.60 -17.99 -10.12
C LEU A 455 -9.44 -17.29 -9.40
N GLN A 456 -9.20 -16.01 -9.69
CA GLN A 456 -8.11 -15.25 -9.07
C GLN A 456 -8.27 -15.14 -7.55
N LEU A 457 -9.50 -14.93 -7.06
CA LEU A 457 -9.80 -14.86 -5.63
C LEU A 457 -9.67 -16.23 -4.94
N LYS A 458 -10.11 -17.33 -5.58
CA LYS A 458 -9.92 -18.70 -5.07
C LYS A 458 -8.44 -19.04 -4.91
N LEU A 459 -7.59 -18.62 -5.87
CA LEU A 459 -6.14 -18.85 -5.83
C LEU A 459 -5.43 -17.96 -4.80
N ASN A 460 -5.74 -16.67 -4.72
CA ASN A 460 -5.07 -15.72 -3.81
C ASN A 460 -5.54 -15.82 -2.35
N HIS A 461 -6.78 -16.28 -2.11
CA HIS A 461 -7.42 -16.29 -0.80
C HIS A 461 -8.12 -17.63 -0.49
N PRO A 462 -7.40 -18.77 -0.50
CA PRO A 462 -7.99 -20.10 -0.35
C PRO A 462 -8.75 -20.31 0.97
N ASP A 463 -8.42 -19.56 2.02
CA ASP A 463 -9.12 -19.57 3.31
C ASP A 463 -10.46 -18.80 3.31
N SER A 464 -10.75 -18.01 2.26
CA SER A 464 -11.84 -17.02 2.23
C SER A 464 -12.99 -17.42 1.30
N LEU A 465 -13.65 -18.54 1.61
CA LEU A 465 -14.66 -19.21 0.77
C LEU A 465 -15.78 -18.31 0.19
N GLN A 466 -16.13 -17.21 0.85
CA GLN A 466 -17.21 -16.30 0.45
C GLN A 466 -16.70 -14.94 -0.07
N LEU A 467 -15.42 -14.84 -0.45
CA LEU A 467 -14.80 -13.57 -0.84
C LEU A 467 -15.39 -13.00 -2.14
N PHE A 468 -15.64 -13.84 -3.14
CA PHE A 468 -16.23 -13.41 -4.42
C PHE A 468 -17.58 -12.70 -4.21
N ALA A 469 -18.52 -13.35 -3.52
CA ALA A 469 -19.82 -12.75 -3.18
C ALA A 469 -19.67 -11.46 -2.35
N LYS A 470 -18.75 -11.43 -1.37
CA LYS A 470 -18.46 -10.23 -0.57
C LYS A 470 -17.89 -9.07 -1.37
N VAL A 471 -17.13 -9.34 -2.44
CA VAL A 471 -16.58 -8.35 -3.37
C VAL A 471 -17.70 -7.80 -4.25
N LEU A 472 -18.52 -8.67 -4.88
CA LEU A 472 -19.64 -8.23 -5.71
C LEU A 472 -20.65 -7.39 -4.91
N GLN A 473 -20.92 -7.74 -3.64
CA GLN A 473 -21.80 -6.96 -2.77
C GLN A 473 -21.33 -5.50 -2.57
N LYS A 474 -20.04 -5.19 -2.77
CA LYS A 474 -19.53 -3.82 -2.71
C LYS A 474 -19.98 -2.97 -3.90
N MET A 475 -20.36 -3.56 -5.04
CA MET A 475 -20.90 -2.80 -6.18
C MET A 475 -22.21 -2.09 -5.81
N THR A 476 -23.07 -2.73 -5.00
CA THR A 476 -24.29 -2.09 -4.47
C THR A 476 -23.97 -0.92 -3.55
N ASP A 477 -23.00 -1.08 -2.63
CA ASP A 477 -22.55 0.01 -1.75
C ASP A 477 -22.03 1.21 -2.57
N LEU A 478 -21.29 0.96 -3.66
CA LEU A 478 -20.74 2.02 -4.53
C LEU A 478 -21.85 2.86 -5.16
N ARG A 479 -22.96 2.26 -5.63
CA ARG A 479 -24.07 3.00 -6.26
C ARG A 479 -24.58 4.09 -5.34
N GLN A 480 -24.87 3.77 -4.08
CA GLN A 480 -25.32 4.76 -3.08
C GLN A 480 -24.28 5.86 -2.85
N ILE A 481 -22.99 5.49 -2.68
CA ILE A 481 -21.92 6.47 -2.43
C ILE A 481 -21.72 7.43 -3.61
N VAL A 482 -21.96 6.97 -4.84
CA VAL A 482 -21.95 7.83 -6.04
C VAL A 482 -23.16 8.75 -6.08
N THR A 483 -24.38 8.25 -5.82
CA THR A 483 -25.59 9.09 -5.73
C THR A 483 -25.42 10.19 -4.68
N ASP A 484 -24.94 9.85 -3.48
CA ASP A 484 -24.67 10.81 -2.40
C ASP A 484 -23.59 11.82 -2.80
N HIS A 485 -22.54 11.37 -3.51
CA HIS A 485 -21.49 12.26 -4.00
C HIS A 485 -22.00 13.26 -5.04
N VAL A 486 -22.80 12.80 -6.01
CA VAL A 486 -23.40 13.67 -7.03
C VAL A 486 -24.33 14.69 -6.38
N HIS A 487 -25.17 14.27 -5.41
CA HIS A 487 -26.03 15.18 -4.67
C HIS A 487 -25.24 16.26 -3.93
N LEU A 488 -24.16 15.89 -3.23
CA LEU A 488 -23.30 16.85 -2.55
C LEU A 488 -22.59 17.80 -3.53
N ILE A 489 -22.17 17.32 -4.72
CA ILE A 489 -21.62 18.16 -5.80
C ILE A 489 -22.68 19.12 -6.36
N GLN A 490 -23.95 18.70 -6.48
CA GLN A 490 -25.04 19.59 -6.90
C GLN A 490 -25.37 20.65 -5.85
N LEU A 491 -25.31 20.32 -4.55
CA LEU A 491 -25.46 21.28 -3.46
C LEU A 491 -24.30 22.29 -3.46
N LEU A 492 -23.06 21.78 -3.56
CA LEU A 492 -21.83 22.54 -3.74
C LEU A 492 -21.98 23.63 -4.83
N LYS A 493 -22.44 23.26 -6.03
CA LYS A 493 -22.69 24.20 -7.14
C LYS A 493 -23.78 25.24 -6.89
N LYS A 494 -24.64 25.05 -5.88
CA LYS A 494 -25.71 26.00 -5.51
C LYS A 494 -25.28 26.94 -4.39
N THR A 495 -24.38 26.52 -3.51
CA THR A 495 -23.91 27.35 -2.37
C THR A 495 -22.70 28.20 -2.72
N GLU A 496 -21.81 27.71 -3.59
CA GLU A 496 -20.56 28.39 -3.94
C GLU A 496 -20.67 29.11 -5.29
N VAL A 497 -20.73 30.45 -5.26
CA VAL A 497 -20.89 31.28 -6.47
C VAL A 497 -19.73 31.11 -7.46
N ASP A 498 -18.49 31.04 -6.95
CA ASP A 498 -17.29 31.00 -7.79
C ASP A 498 -16.92 29.59 -8.28
N MET A 499 -17.63 28.54 -7.86
CA MET A 499 -17.13 27.18 -8.01
C MET A 499 -17.45 26.56 -9.35
N CYS A 500 -16.47 26.61 -10.24
CA CYS A 500 -16.51 25.91 -11.51
C CYS A 500 -16.12 24.43 -11.33
N LEU A 501 -16.93 23.51 -11.90
CA LEU A 501 -16.49 22.12 -12.04
C LEU A 501 -15.53 21.99 -13.23
N HIS A 502 -14.53 21.11 -13.13
CA HIS A 502 -13.70 20.76 -14.28
C HIS A 502 -14.59 20.19 -15.41
N PRO A 503 -14.48 20.64 -16.68
CA PRO A 503 -15.45 20.30 -17.75
C PRO A 503 -15.70 18.80 -17.94
N LEU A 504 -14.66 17.97 -17.89
CA LEU A 504 -14.78 16.51 -17.96
C LEU A 504 -15.61 15.91 -16.80
N LEU A 505 -15.47 16.44 -15.59
CA LEU A 505 -16.23 15.99 -14.41
C LEU A 505 -17.68 16.47 -14.49
N GLN A 506 -17.91 17.68 -15.02
CA GLN A 506 -19.24 18.18 -15.32
C GLN A 506 -19.96 17.29 -16.34
N GLU A 507 -19.26 16.78 -17.37
CA GLU A 507 -19.86 15.89 -18.36
C GLU A 507 -20.25 14.52 -17.77
N ILE A 508 -19.36 13.95 -16.96
CA ILE A 508 -19.61 12.68 -16.26
C ILE A 508 -20.83 12.79 -15.33
N MET A 509 -20.90 13.86 -14.52
CA MET A 509 -21.98 14.05 -13.54
C MET A 509 -23.26 14.68 -14.12
N ARG A 510 -23.27 15.06 -15.41
CA ARG A 510 -24.48 15.55 -16.09
C ARG A 510 -25.45 14.38 -16.23
N ASP A 511 -26.68 14.53 -15.75
CA ASP A 511 -27.73 13.49 -15.85
C ASP A 511 -27.31 12.12 -15.25
N LEU A 512 -26.45 12.16 -14.22
CA LEU A 512 -25.93 10.98 -13.53
C LEU A 512 -26.73 10.74 -12.23
N TYR A 513 -27.66 9.77 -12.30
CA TYR A 513 -28.64 9.38 -11.28
C TYR A 513 -29.75 10.41 -10.99
#